data_AF-A0A8D2GBP3-F1
#
_entry.id   AF-A0A8D2GBP3-F1
#
_cell.length_a   1.000
_cell.length_b   1.000
_cell.length_c   1.000
_cell.angle_alpha   90.00
_cell.angle_beta   90.00
_cell.angle_gamma   90.00
#
_symmetry.space_group_name_H-M   'P 1'
#
loop_
_entity.id
_entity.type
_entity.pdbx_description
1 polymer ?
#
loop_
_entity_poly.entity_id
_entity_poly.type
_entity_poly.pdbx_seq_one_letter_code
_entity_poly.pdbx_strand_id
1 'polypeptide(L)' 'MNVTSQKWFHPNITGVEAENLLLTRGVDGSFLARPSKSNPGDFTLSVRRNGAPSHTSSQVERAHFYFSQW' A
#
# COMPACT_ATOMS: atom_id res chain seq x y z
N MET A 1 6.80 25.81 -5.45
CA MET A 1 6.16 24.48 -5.67
C MET A 1 6.86 23.50 -4.76
N ASN A 2 6.23 23.13 -3.64
CA ASN A 2 6.85 22.24 -2.67
C ASN A 2 6.71 20.80 -3.18
N VAL A 3 7.81 20.21 -3.65
CA VAL A 3 7.89 18.80 -4.05
C VAL A 3 7.56 17.97 -2.82
N THR A 4 6.33 17.46 -2.74
CA THR A 4 5.80 16.89 -1.50
C THR A 4 6.60 15.67 -1.07
N SER A 5 7.35 15.86 0.01
CA SER A 5 7.93 14.86 0.91
C SER A 5 7.16 13.53 0.91
N GLN A 6 7.81 12.47 0.42
CA GLN A 6 7.61 11.03 0.69
C GLN A 6 6.22 10.55 1.20
N LYS A 7 5.11 10.93 0.54
CA LYS A 7 3.75 10.48 0.95
C LYS A 7 3.46 8.99 0.70
N TRP A 8 4.37 8.28 0.03
CA TRP A 8 4.19 6.90 -0.39
C TRP A 8 4.80 5.89 0.58
N PHE A 9 5.74 6.26 1.46
CA PHE A 9 6.35 5.33 2.43
C PHE A 9 5.83 5.58 3.84
N HIS A 10 5.32 4.53 4.48
CA HIS A 10 4.70 4.60 5.80
C HIS A 10 5.40 3.60 6.74
N PRO A 11 6.42 4.02 7.50
CA PRO A 11 7.24 3.12 8.30
C PRO A 11 6.51 2.48 9.48
N ASN A 12 5.38 3.05 9.90
CA ASN A 12 4.72 2.70 11.17
C ASN A 12 3.31 2.15 10.99
N ILE A 13 2.98 1.59 9.82
CA ILE A 13 1.63 1.03 9.56
C ILE A 13 1.67 -0.44 9.15
N THR A 14 0.65 -1.17 9.58
CA THR A 14 0.40 -2.57 9.25
C THR A 14 -0.29 -2.74 7.89
N GLY A 15 -0.45 -3.98 7.44
CA GLY A 15 -1.24 -4.30 6.25
C GLY A 15 -2.69 -3.85 6.33
N VAL A 16 -3.31 -3.99 7.48
CA VAL A 16 -4.71 -3.61 7.70
C VAL A 16 -4.87 -2.09 7.71
N GLU A 17 -3.94 -1.37 8.35
CA GLU A 17 -3.96 0.10 8.34
C GLU A 17 -3.70 0.66 6.94
N ALA A 18 -2.78 0.05 6.17
CA ALA A 18 -2.54 0.40 4.78
C ALA A 18 -3.77 0.19 3.89
N GLU A 19 -4.45 -0.94 4.06
CA GLU A 19 -5.69 -1.26 3.36
C GLU A 19 -6.78 -0.25 3.70
N ASN A 20 -7.01 0.02 4.99
CA ASN A 20 -7.99 1.02 5.44
C ASN A 20 -7.69 2.41 4.88
N LEU A 21 -6.43 2.84 4.87
CA LEU A 21 -6.02 4.13 4.29
C LEU A 21 -6.32 4.19 2.78
N LEU A 22 -5.98 3.13 2.05
CA LEU A 22 -6.23 3.06 0.61
C LEU A 22 -7.73 3.04 0.29
N LEU A 23 -8.53 2.31 1.06
CA LEU A 23 -9.99 2.23 0.89
C LEU A 23 -10.70 3.54 1.24
N THR A 24 -10.27 4.23 2.30
CA THR A 24 -10.93 5.46 2.79
C THR A 24 -10.46 6.73 2.09
N ARG A 25 -9.19 6.79 1.68
CA ARG A 25 -8.57 8.02 1.14
C ARG A 25 -7.94 7.86 -0.24
N GLY A 26 -7.63 6.63 -0.64
CA GLY A 26 -7.06 6.35 -1.96
C GLY A 26 -8.11 6.41 -3.06
N VAL A 27 -7.65 6.52 -4.29
CA VAL A 27 -8.42 6.27 -5.52
C VAL A 27 -7.84 5.04 -6.23
N ASP A 28 -8.46 4.59 -7.32
CA ASP A 28 -7.91 3.49 -8.12
C ASP A 28 -6.45 3.79 -8.54
N GLY A 29 -5.57 2.80 -8.41
CA GLY A 29 -4.13 2.95 -8.64
C GLY A 29 -3.36 3.64 -7.52
N SER A 30 -4.01 4.11 -6.44
CA SER A 30 -3.29 4.60 -5.26
C SER A 30 -2.47 3.49 -4.62
N PHE A 31 -1.28 3.84 -4.15
CA PHE A 31 -0.37 2.89 -3.53
C PHE A 31 0.41 3.50 -2.36
N LEU A 32 0.93 2.61 -1.51
CA LEU A 32 1.92 2.95 -0.50
C LEU A 32 2.82 1.75 -0.20
N ALA A 33 4.04 2.02 0.25
CA ALA A 33 4.98 1.03 0.77
C ALA A 33 5.03 1.10 2.30
N ARG A 34 5.24 -0.04 2.94
CA ARG A 34 5.37 -0.19 4.41
C ARG A 34 6.29 -1.36 4.76
N PRO A 35 6.84 -1.45 5.98
CA PRO A 35 7.57 -2.63 6.42
C PRO A 35 6.73 -3.89 6.35
N SER A 36 7.39 -5.00 6.02
CA SER A 36 6.79 -6.34 6.03
C SER A 36 6.74 -6.87 7.46
N LYS A 37 5.53 -7.19 7.94
CA LYS A 37 5.35 -7.83 9.26
C LYS A 37 5.81 -9.29 9.26
N SER A 38 5.69 -9.97 8.12
CA SER A 38 6.04 -11.39 7.98
C SER A 38 7.52 -11.62 7.70
N ASN A 39 8.23 -10.63 7.17
CA ASN A 39 9.66 -10.73 6.86
C ASN A 39 10.37 -9.43 7.29
N PRO A 40 10.86 -9.34 8.54
CA PRO A 40 11.55 -8.15 9.03
C PRO A 40 12.76 -7.81 8.15
N GLY A 41 12.87 -6.54 7.73
CA GLY A 41 13.88 -6.07 6.79
C GLY A 41 13.35 -5.84 5.37
N ASP A 42 12.21 -6.45 5.01
CA ASP A 42 11.57 -6.25 3.71
C ASP A 42 10.46 -5.20 3.75
N PHE A 43 10.00 -4.82 2.55
CA PHE A 43 8.87 -3.92 2.35
C PHE A 43 7.71 -4.61 1.61
N THR A 44 6.50 -4.17 1.91
CA THR A 44 5.29 -4.54 1.17
C THR A 44 4.74 -3.30 0.48
N LEU A 45 4.43 -3.42 -0.82
CA LEU A 45 3.64 -2.43 -1.54
C LEU A 45 2.16 -2.83 -1.46
N SER A 46 1.33 -1.90 -1.01
CA SER A 46 -0.12 -2.06 -0.99
C SER A 46 -0.72 -1.16 -2.07
N VAL A 47 -1.57 -1.70 -2.93
CA VAL A 47 -2.15 -0.98 -4.07
C VAL A 47 -3.67 -1.12 -4.06
N ARG A 48 -4.39 -0.01 -4.21
CA ARG A 48 -5.85 -0.02 -4.43
C ARG A 48 -6.13 -0.33 -5.89
N ARG A 49 -6.89 -1.40 -6.13
CA ARG A 49 -7.47 -1.71 -7.43
C ARG A 49 -8.97 -1.83 -7.28
N ASN A 50 -9.73 -1.03 -8.03
CA ASN A 50 -11.14 -1.28 -8.24
C ASN A 50 -11.26 -2.39 -9.29
N GLY A 51 -11.74 -3.56 -8.87
CA GLY A 51 -12.19 -4.58 -9.82
C GLY A 51 -13.33 -4.04 -10.70
N ALA A 52 -13.70 -4.80 -11.74
CA ALA A 52 -14.86 -4.50 -12.60
C ALA A 52 -16.08 -4.06 -11.77
N PRO A 53 -17.00 -3.22 -12.30
CA PRO A 53 -18.13 -2.69 -11.56
C PRO A 53 -19.19 -3.78 -11.31
N SER A 54 -18.84 -4.78 -10.53
CA SER A 54 -19.75 -5.63 -9.79
C SER A 54 -19.92 -4.99 -8.41
N HIS A 55 -21.09 -5.19 -7.80
CA HIS A 55 -21.51 -4.60 -6.52
C HIS A 55 -20.63 -5.00 -5.29
N THR A 56 -19.41 -5.47 -5.49
CA THR A 56 -18.51 -6.05 -4.49
C THR A 56 -17.21 -5.25 -4.36
N SER A 57 -17.00 -4.75 -3.13
CA SER A 57 -15.81 -4.15 -2.50
C SER A 57 -14.56 -3.88 -3.36
N SER A 58 -14.07 -2.64 -3.33
CA SER A 58 -12.68 -2.28 -3.65
C SER A 58 -11.70 -3.28 -2.99
N GLN A 59 -10.72 -3.77 -3.73
CA GLN A 59 -9.72 -4.75 -3.26
C GLN A 59 -8.36 -4.06 -3.13
N VAL A 60 -7.60 -4.41 -2.08
CA VAL A 60 -6.21 -3.96 -1.93
C VAL A 60 -5.28 -5.14 -2.14
N GLU A 61 -4.49 -5.09 -3.21
CA GLU A 61 -3.49 -6.11 -3.49
C GLU A 61 -2.20 -5.82 -2.71
N ARG A 62 -1.65 -6.85 -2.08
CA ARG A 62 -0.38 -6.79 -1.34
C ARG A 62 0.69 -7.49 -2.15
N ALA A 63 1.56 -6.71 -2.76
CA ALA A 63 2.76 -7.25 -3.40
C ALA A 63 3.91 -7.27 -2.38
N HIS A 64 4.43 -8.46 -2.12
CA HIS A 64 5.66 -8.63 -1.35
C HIS A 64 6.83 -8.39 -2.31
N PHE A 65 7.55 -7.30 -2.10
CA PHE A 65 8.76 -7.03 -2.86
C PHE A 65 9.95 -7.38 -1.98
N TYR A 66 10.61 -8.48 -2.33
CA TYR A 66 11.91 -8.84 -1.75
C TYR A 66 12.97 -7.91 -2.37
N PHE A 67 13.05 -6.67 -1.87
CA PHE A 67 14.26 -5.89 -2.07
C PHE A 67 15.24 -6.35 -1.00
N SER A 68 15.97 -7.44 -1.27
CA SER A 68 17.22 -7.67 -0.54
C SER A 68 18.09 -6.43 -0.72
N GLN A 69 18.53 -5.84 0.39
CA GLN A 69 19.29 -4.60 0.41
C GLN A 69 20.41 -4.61 -0.65
N TRP A 70 20.32 -3.69 -1.62
CA TRP A 70 21.46 -3.21 -2.40
C TRP A 70 22.00 -1.97 -1.72
#